data_AF-A0A968QBA3-F1
#
_entry.id   AF-A0A968QBA3-F1
#
_cell.length_a   1.000
_cell.length_b   1.000
_cell.length_c   1.000
_cell.angle_alpha   90.00
_cell.angle_beta   90.00
_cell.angle_gamma   90.00
#
_symmetry.space_group_name_H-M   'P 1'
#
loop_
_entity.id
_entity.type
_entity.pdbx_description
1 polymer ?
#
loop_
_entity_poly.entity_id
_entity_poly.type
_entity_poly.pdbx_seq_one_letter_code
_entity_poly.pdbx_strand_id
1 'polypeptide(L)' 'MQRGNVYKVSFKPNSQMIAIARGDGIIDIVELKNLKGKKLEEKIITSWKPYQESDDEKLTFDVTFNEDGTKIATAGKMA' A
#
# COMPACT_ATOMS: atom_id res chain seq x y z
N MET A 1 -14.20 11.62 1.62
CA MET A 1 -14.01 10.19 1.27
C MET A 1 -13.33 9.51 2.45
N GLN A 2 -13.99 8.55 3.11
CA GLN A 2 -13.34 7.71 4.11
C GLN A 2 -12.39 6.74 3.38
N ARG A 3 -11.18 6.56 3.90
CA ARG A 3 -10.27 5.52 3.42
C ARG A 3 -10.77 4.17 3.92
N GLY A 4 -10.81 3.16 3.06
CA GLY A 4 -11.22 1.80 3.46
C GLY A 4 -10.28 1.20 4.52
N ASN A 5 -10.72 0.10 5.16
CA ASN A 5 -9.92 -0.63 6.16
C ASN A 5 -8.54 -0.98 5.62
N VAL A 6 -7.50 -0.90 6.46
CA VAL A 6 -6.16 -1.40 6.09
C VAL A 6 -6.12 -2.90 6.39
N TYR A 7 -5.82 -3.70 5.37
CA TYR A 7 -5.68 -5.16 5.52
C TYR A 7 -4.23 -5.61 5.65
N LYS A 8 -3.29 -4.89 5.02
CA LYS A 8 -1.88 -5.22 5.06
C LYS A 8 -0.99 -3.99 4.98
N VAL A 9 0.15 -4.07 5.66
CA VAL A 9 1.30 -3.19 5.45
C VAL A 9 2.53 -4.05 5.16
N SER A 10 3.37 -3.65 4.21
CA SER A 10 4.65 -4.28 3.91
C SER A 10 5.75 -3.23 3.79
N PHE A 11 6.87 -3.45 4.48
CA PHE A 11 8.05 -2.60 4.34
C PHE A 11 8.81 -2.95 3.07
N LYS A 12 9.26 -1.90 2.37
CA LYS A 12 10.34 -2.07 1.39
C LYS A 12 11.60 -2.49 2.16
N PRO A 13 12.44 -3.40 1.63
CA PRO A 13 13.64 -3.89 2.30
C PRO A 13 14.57 -2.80 2.85
N ASN A 14 14.66 -1.65 2.18
CA ASN A 14 15.47 -0.50 2.64
C ASN A 14 14.85 0.28 3.82
N SER A 15 13.65 -0.09 4.28
CA SER A 15 12.90 0.52 5.39
C SER A 15 12.53 1.99 5.23
N GLN A 16 12.66 2.55 4.03
CA GLN A 16 12.31 3.95 3.73
C GLN A 16 10.91 4.11 3.16
N MET A 17 10.26 3.01 2.80
CA MET A 17 8.93 3.01 2.20
C MET A 17 8.09 1.86 2.75
N ILE A 18 6.77 2.04 2.74
CA ILE A 18 5.80 0.99 2.98
C ILE A 18 4.77 0.94 1.85
N ALA A 19 4.24 -0.25 1.60
CA ALA A 19 3.07 -0.50 0.79
C ALA A 19 1.89 -0.82 1.71
N ILE A 20 0.73 -0.26 1.42
CA ILE A 20 -0.49 -0.43 2.22
C ILE A 20 -1.59 -0.96 1.31
N ALA A 21 -2.15 -2.12 1.62
CA ALA A 21 -3.34 -2.65 0.96
C ALA A 21 -4.60 -2.20 1.70
N ARG A 22 -5.49 -1.51 1.00
CA ARG A 22 -6.78 -1.02 1.53
C ARG A 22 -7.95 -1.86 1.03
N GLY A 23 -8.99 -1.91 1.85
CA GLY A 23 -10.25 -2.55 1.55
C GLY A 23 -11.12 -1.81 0.54
N ASP A 24 -10.74 -0.60 0.11
CA ASP A 24 -11.33 0.04 -1.08
C ASP A 24 -10.64 -0.38 -2.39
N GLY A 25 -9.77 -1.39 -2.30
CA GLY A 25 -9.00 -1.96 -3.41
C GLY A 25 -7.77 -1.15 -3.77
N ILE A 26 -7.52 0.01 -3.14
CA ILE A 26 -6.36 0.85 -3.46
C ILE A 26 -5.12 0.33 -2.72
N ILE A 27 -3.98 0.42 -3.38
CA ILE A 27 -2.66 0.29 -2.78
C ILE A 27 -2.01 1.67 -2.71
N ASP A 28 -1.53 2.04 -1.53
CA ASP A 28 -0.70 3.24 -1.34
C ASP A 28 0.77 2.86 -1.17
N ILE A 29 1.66 3.68 -1.74
CA ILE A 29 3.08 3.65 -1.44
C ILE A 29 3.41 4.91 -0.68
N VAL A 30 3.96 4.72 0.51
CA VAL A 30 4.24 5.80 1.46
C VAL A 30 5.74 5.84 1.71
N GLU A 31 6.32 7.01 1.52
CA GLU A 31 7.69 7.31 1.95
C GLU A 31 7.69 7.68 3.43
N LEU A 32 8.62 7.09 4.17
CA LEU A 32 8.85 7.35 5.58
C LEU A 32 10.11 8.18 5.75
N LYS A 33 9.99 9.35 6.37
CA LYS A 33 11.14 10.19 6.72
C LYS A 33 11.31 10.22 8.22
N ASN A 34 12.43 9.63 8.66
CA ASN A 34 12.90 9.82 10.02
C ASN A 34 13.62 11.16 10.11
N LEU A 35 12.97 12.13 10.73
CA LEU A 35 13.58 13.39 11.10
C LEU A 35 14.14 13.26 12.50
N LYS A 36 15.47 13.25 12.64
CA LYS A 36 16.15 13.14 13.95
C LYS A 36 15.52 14.08 14.98
N GLY A 37 15.02 13.51 16.08
CA GLY A 37 14.41 14.26 17.18
C GLY A 37 12.99 14.78 16.92
N LYS A 38 12.32 14.35 15.85
CA LYS A 38 10.93 14.69 15.53
C LYS A 38 10.08 13.44 15.27
N LYS A 39 8.76 13.65 15.19
CA LYS A 39 7.82 12.61 14.75
C LYS A 39 8.17 12.15 13.32
N LEU A 40 7.90 10.88 13.03
CA LEU A 40 7.97 10.34 11.68
C LEU A 40 7.05 11.15 10.77
N GLU A 41 7.60 11.59 9.64
CA GLU A 41 6.80 12.18 8.57
C GLU A 41 6.51 11.12 7.52
N GLU A 42 5.25 11.05 7.08
CA GLU A 42 4.79 10.15 6.04
C GLU A 42 4.29 10.94 4.82
N LYS A 43 4.62 10.46 3.62
CA LYS A 43 4.13 11.04 2.38
C LYS A 43 3.67 9.93 1.44
N ILE A 44 2.40 9.97 1.04
CA ILE A 44 1.91 9.13 -0.06
C ILE A 44 2.61 9.59 -1.34
N ILE A 45 3.39 8.69 -1.94
CA ILE A 45 4.10 8.90 -3.20
C ILE A 45 3.19 8.58 -4.38
N THR A 46 2.42 7.50 -4.25
CA THR A 46 1.44 7.09 -5.27
C THR A 46 0.35 6.22 -4.65
N SER A 47 -0.79 6.19 -5.32
CA SER A 47 -1.94 5.36 -5.02
C SER A 47 -2.48 4.78 -6.32
N TRP A 48 -2.77 3.48 -6.36
CA TRP A 48 -3.41 2.87 -7.54
C TRP A 48 -4.33 1.71 -7.15
N LYS A 49 -5.29 1.40 -8.02
CA LYS A 49 -6.07 0.16 -7.94
C LYS A 49 -5.46 -0.86 -8.90
N PRO A 50 -4.93 -2.00 -8.43
CA PRO A 50 -4.33 -3.02 -9.29
C PRO A 50 -5.34 -3.76 -10.18
N TYR A 51 -6.64 -3.70 -9.88
CA TYR A 51 -7.70 -4.39 -10.61
C TYR A 51 -8.70 -3.37 -11.19
N GLN A 52 -8.94 -3.39 -12.52
CA GLN A 52 -9.86 -2.46 -13.22
C GLN A 52 -11.33 -2.75 -12.94
N GLU A 53 -12.17 -1.73 -13.02
CA GLU A 53 -13.56 -1.65 -12.54
C GLU A 53 -14.50 -2.71 -13.15
N SER A 54 -15.10 -3.50 -12.26
CA SER A 54 -16.45 -4.05 -12.41
C SER A 54 -17.21 -3.47 -11.22
N ASP A 55 -18.53 -3.31 -11.35
CA ASP A 55 -19.39 -2.60 -10.39
C ASP A 55 -19.44 -3.21 -8.97
N ASP A 56 -18.71 -4.30 -8.73
CA ASP A 56 -18.62 -5.01 -7.47
C ASP A 56 -17.46 -4.55 -6.56
N GLU A 57 -17.61 -4.83 -5.27
CA GLU A 57 -16.65 -4.51 -4.22
C GLU A 57 -15.29 -5.24 -4.44
N LYS A 58 -14.26 -4.48 -4.84
CA LYS A 58 -12.89 -4.99 -5.00
C LYS A 58 -12.07 -4.74 -3.76
N LEU A 59 -11.61 -5.84 -3.17
CA LEU A 59 -10.81 -5.83 -1.96
C LEU A 59 -9.37 -6.21 -2.33
N THR A 60 -8.40 -5.45 -1.85
CA THR A 60 -6.99 -5.87 -1.87
C THR A 60 -6.62 -6.30 -0.46
N PHE A 61 -6.38 -7.59 -0.26
CA PHE A 61 -6.13 -8.15 1.07
C PHE A 61 -4.65 -8.15 1.42
N ASP A 62 -3.77 -8.30 0.44
CA ASP A 62 -2.35 -8.48 0.68
C ASP A 62 -1.50 -7.70 -0.31
N VAL A 63 -0.33 -7.30 0.17
CA VAL A 63 0.70 -6.61 -0.59
C VAL A 63 2.07 -6.94 0.00
N THR A 64 3.05 -7.22 -0.86
CA THR A 64 4.44 -7.38 -0.42
C THR A 64 5.43 -6.84 -1.44
N PHE A 65 6.50 -6.22 -0.94
CA PHE A 65 7.70 -6.02 -1.75
C PHE A 65 8.42 -7.35 -1.97
N ASN A 66 9.13 -7.47 -3.09
CA ASN A 66 10.15 -8.51 -3.27
C ASN A 66 11.46 -8.13 -2.56
N GLU A 67 12.43 -9.05 -2.54
CA GLU A 67 13.68 -8.92 -1.77
C GLU A 67 14.55 -7.70 -2.12
N ASP A 68 14.56 -7.28 -3.39
CA ASP A 68 15.27 -6.07 -3.83
C ASP A 68 14.41 -4.79 -3.74
N GLY A 69 13.12 -4.94 -3.41
CA GLY A 69 12.17 -3.85 -3.27
C GLY A 69 11.81 -3.13 -4.58
N THR A 70 12.14 -3.69 -5.73
CA THR A 70 11.83 -3.10 -7.05
C THR A 70 10.44 -3.48 -7.56
N LYS A 71 9.86 -4.56 -7.02
CA LYS A 71 8.55 -5.09 -7.42
C LYS A 71 7.65 -5.27 -6.21
N ILE A 72 6.37 -5.32 -6.50
CA ILE A 72 5.32 -5.58 -5.52
C ILE A 72 4.41 -6.69 -6.06
N ALA A 73 4.07 -7.64 -5.20
CA ALA A 73 3.01 -8.60 -5.44
C ALA A 73 1.76 -8.18 -4.65
N THR A 74 0.59 -8.41 -5.23
CA THR A 74 -0.71 -8.02 -4.66
C THR A 74 -1.69 -9.17 -4.77
N ALA A 75 -2.55 -9.33 -3.78
CA ALA A 75 -3.64 -10.30 -3.83
C ALA A 75 -4.94 -9.68 -3.34
N GLY A 76 -6.04 -10.04 -3.98
CA GLY A 76 -7.34 -9.45 -3.73
C GLY A 76 -8.48 -10.28 -4.29
N LYS A 77 -9.71 -9.84 -3.97
CA LYS A 77 -10.93 -10.40 -4.55
C LYS A 77 -11.26 -9.66 -5.84
N MET A 78 -11.48 -10.42 -6.90
CA MET A 78 -12.15 -9.97 -8.11
C MET A 78 -13.47 -10.74 -8.18
N ALA A 79 -14.60 -10.02 -8.13
CA ALA A 79 -15.91 -10.58 -8.43
C ALA A 79 -16.18 -10.48 -9.94
#